data_AF-B5RP47-F1
#
_entry.id   AF-B5RP47-F1
#
_cell.length_a   1.000
_cell.length_b   1.000
_cell.length_c   1.000
_cell.angle_alpha   90.00
_cell.angle_beta   90.00
_cell.angle_gamma   90.00
#
_symmetry.space_group_name_H-M   'P 1'
#
loop_
_entity.id
_entity.type
_entity.pdbx_description
1 polymer ?
#
loop_
_entity_poly.entity_id
_entity_poly.type
_entity_poly.pdbx_seq_one_letter_code
_entity_poly.pdbx_strand_id
1 'polypeptide(L)'
;MLMMMVVMGCNSGGRDPEKVFLSSIANLGKGFLDVFVSFGDMITGTLGIKAETKKSNIGKYFSNIEKNMQTTKVKLNGILEKHGQYEKVKTVVEEFISGILDRIAEGSKTAAGGASGSDAIGNTVKNQFAVAADKLSVISLVKGIKAIVGVVLKESEGNADFTKIQDERKDIGKLFGNQDGDSAEESEAAKASASVGAVSGADILKAIAKSKENPDVNATNGIVKAKDAAEIAVAPAVNDKKEISEESAKKDAVIAAGIALRAMAKDGKFAAKNDDKAYYAINGVVASAVNKVLSTLVIAIRNRVDEGLKEINKVLGEIKQGEISEAKSN
;
A
#
# COMPACT_ATOMS: atom_id res chain seq x y z
N MET A 1 50.44 70.50 19.75
CA MET A 1 50.66 69.58 18.61
C MET A 1 49.70 68.41 18.82
N LEU A 2 48.64 68.35 18.01
CA LEU A 2 47.53 67.40 18.14
C LEU A 2 48.05 65.96 17.92
N MET A 3 47.89 65.09 18.93
CA MET A 3 47.89 63.64 18.70
C MET A 3 46.46 63.24 18.36
N MET A 4 46.22 63.01 17.07
CA MET A 4 45.03 62.35 16.56
C MET A 4 44.92 60.95 17.19
N MET A 5 43.87 60.75 18.00
CA MET A 5 43.35 59.41 18.30
C MET A 5 42.80 58.82 17.01
N VAL A 6 43.53 57.88 16.41
CA VAL A 6 43.00 57.00 15.38
C VAL A 6 42.12 55.98 16.09
N VAL A 7 40.84 56.30 16.21
CA VAL A 7 39.81 55.31 16.55
C VAL A 7 39.75 54.34 15.37
N MET A 8 40.37 53.17 15.52
CA MET A 8 40.11 52.03 14.64
C MET A 8 38.65 51.64 14.82
N GLY A 9 37.80 52.20 13.96
CA GLY A 9 36.46 51.70 13.76
C GLY A 9 36.55 50.26 13.26
N CYS A 10 36.14 49.31 14.10
CA CYS A 10 35.74 47.99 13.65
C CYS A 10 34.55 48.16 12.70
N ASN A 11 34.85 48.36 11.41
CA ASN A 11 33.91 48.14 10.33
C ASN A 11 33.75 46.62 10.13
N SER A 12 33.16 45.95 11.13
CA SER A 12 32.75 44.56 11.01
C SER A 12 31.40 44.53 10.32
N GLY A 13 31.41 44.54 8.98
CA GLY A 13 30.28 44.13 8.13
C GLY A 13 29.92 42.65 8.29
N GLY A 14 30.05 42.10 9.49
CA GLY A 14 29.64 40.74 9.84
C GLY A 14 28.13 40.71 10.00
N ARG A 15 27.48 39.81 9.28
CA ARG A 15 26.04 39.54 9.49
C ARG A 15 25.84 39.10 10.94
N ASP A 16 24.88 39.74 11.59
CA ASP A 16 24.39 39.39 12.92
C ASP A 16 24.15 37.86 13.03
N PRO A 17 24.90 37.13 13.88
CA PRO A 17 24.82 35.68 14.00
C PRO A 17 23.41 35.17 14.28
N GLU A 18 22.61 35.95 15.01
CA GLU A 18 21.20 35.62 15.30
C GLU A 18 20.37 35.69 14.02
N LYS A 19 20.51 36.75 13.23
CA LYS A 19 19.80 36.88 11.94
C LYS A 19 20.22 35.81 10.94
N VAL A 20 21.50 35.43 10.91
CA VAL A 20 21.99 34.34 10.05
C VAL A 20 21.38 33.01 10.47
N PHE A 21 21.32 32.73 11.77
CA PHE A 21 20.69 31.52 12.30
C PHE A 21 19.19 31.47 11.98
N LEU A 22 18.45 32.53 12.31
CA LEU A 22 17.01 32.59 12.06
C LEU A 22 16.68 32.46 10.57
N SER A 23 17.49 33.07 9.69
CA SER A 23 17.35 32.92 8.25
C SER A 23 17.62 31.49 7.78
N SER A 24 18.63 30.81 8.35
CA SER A 24 18.93 29.40 8.05
C SER A 24 17.78 28.47 8.44
N ILE A 25 17.22 28.64 9.64
CA ILE A 25 16.07 27.86 10.13
C ILE A 25 14.82 28.14 9.30
N ALA A 26 14.56 29.40 8.94
CA ALA A 26 13.42 29.75 8.09
C ALA A 26 13.50 29.11 6.69
N ASN A 27 14.68 29.10 6.08
CA ASN A 27 14.88 28.45 4.78
C ASN A 27 14.73 26.93 4.87
N LEU A 28 15.22 26.32 5.95
CA LEU A 28 15.06 24.90 6.23
C LEU A 28 13.58 24.52 6.38
N GLY A 29 12.83 25.29 7.19
CA GLY A 29 11.39 25.10 7.37
C GLY A 29 10.61 25.27 6.07
N LYS A 30 10.95 26.25 5.24
CA LYS A 30 10.36 26.41 3.91
C LYS A 30 10.62 25.19 3.03
N GLY A 31 11.84 24.65 3.03
CA GLY A 31 12.18 23.44 2.29
C GLY A 31 11.29 22.25 2.67
N PHE A 32 11.10 21.99 3.97
CA PHE A 32 10.23 20.90 4.41
C PHE A 32 8.75 21.16 4.11
N LEU A 33 8.28 22.40 4.19
CA LEU A 33 6.92 22.76 3.80
C LEU A 33 6.68 22.50 2.31
N ASP A 34 7.65 22.84 1.45
CA ASP A 34 7.57 22.57 0.01
C ASP A 34 7.51 21.06 -0.29
N VAL A 35 8.23 20.24 0.49
CA VAL A 35 8.12 18.77 0.43
C VAL A 35 6.73 18.30 0.84
N PHE A 36 6.20 18.84 1.94
CA PHE A 36 4.88 18.49 2.47
C PHE A 36 3.76 18.80 1.47
N VAL A 37 3.73 20.02 0.94
CA VAL A 37 2.75 20.45 -0.06
C VAL A 37 2.87 19.59 -1.31
N SER A 38 4.10 19.40 -1.82
CA SER A 38 4.30 18.57 -2.99
C SER A 38 3.88 17.11 -2.79
N PHE A 39 4.08 16.55 -1.61
CA PHE A 39 3.63 15.19 -1.31
C PHE A 39 2.10 15.11 -1.29
N GLY A 40 1.45 16.09 -0.66
CA GLY A 40 0.00 16.22 -0.66
C GLY A 40 -0.60 16.25 -2.06
N ASP A 41 0.02 17.01 -2.98
CA ASP A 41 -0.41 17.11 -4.38
C ASP A 41 -0.20 15.80 -5.17
N MET A 42 0.87 15.06 -4.84
CA MET A 42 1.21 13.81 -5.52
C MET A 42 0.31 12.64 -5.13
N ILE A 43 -0.23 12.63 -3.90
CA ILE A 43 -1.13 11.57 -3.42
C ILE A 43 -2.58 11.91 -3.78
N THR A 44 -2.93 11.67 -5.04
CA THR A 44 -4.31 11.67 -5.51
C THR A 44 -4.93 10.28 -5.30
N GLY A 45 -6.18 10.22 -4.82
CA GLY A 45 -6.82 8.97 -4.39
C GLY A 45 -7.16 8.00 -5.52
N THR A 46 -7.30 6.71 -5.20
CA THR A 46 -7.69 5.60 -6.09
C THR A 46 -9.18 5.50 -6.38
N LEU A 47 -9.88 6.63 -6.38
CA LEU A 47 -11.32 6.60 -6.59
C LEU A 47 -11.61 6.19 -8.04
N GLY A 48 -12.48 5.20 -8.21
CA GLY A 48 -12.99 4.80 -9.52
C GLY A 48 -12.33 3.57 -10.14
N ILE A 49 -11.72 2.67 -9.36
CA ILE A 49 -11.42 1.33 -9.87
C ILE A 49 -12.76 0.63 -10.14
N LYS A 50 -13.00 0.28 -11.40
CA LYS A 50 -14.18 -0.47 -11.84
C LYS A 50 -13.78 -1.86 -12.29
N ALA A 51 -14.76 -2.74 -12.51
CA ALA A 51 -14.51 -4.11 -12.95
C ALA A 51 -13.70 -4.17 -14.26
N GLU A 52 -13.93 -3.24 -15.19
CA GLU A 52 -13.22 -3.11 -16.47
C GLU A 52 -11.80 -2.55 -16.35
N THR A 53 -11.37 -2.12 -15.14
CA THR A 53 -10.01 -1.61 -14.92
C THR A 53 -9.02 -2.71 -15.23
N LYS A 54 -8.04 -2.44 -16.11
CA LYS A 54 -6.99 -3.41 -16.42
C LYS A 54 -6.11 -3.68 -15.21
N LYS A 55 -5.68 -4.94 -15.02
CA LYS A 55 -4.70 -5.33 -13.99
C LYS A 55 -3.42 -4.48 -14.12
N SER A 56 -2.96 -4.19 -15.33
CA SER A 56 -1.83 -3.29 -15.59
C SER A 56 -2.01 -1.87 -15.05
N ASN A 57 -3.25 -1.38 -14.93
CA ASN A 57 -3.50 -0.08 -14.31
C ASN A 57 -3.31 -0.14 -12.79
N ILE A 58 -3.55 -1.29 -12.17
CA ILE A 58 -3.19 -1.54 -10.77
C ILE A 58 -1.66 -1.56 -10.62
N GLY A 59 -0.94 -2.18 -11.55
CA GLY A 59 0.53 -2.12 -11.58
C GLY A 59 1.07 -0.69 -11.70
N LYS A 60 0.46 0.12 -12.59
CA LYS A 60 0.78 1.56 -12.71
C LYS A 60 0.49 2.33 -11.43
N TYR A 61 -0.60 1.99 -10.74
CA TYR A 61 -0.94 2.62 -9.47
C TYR A 61 0.17 2.41 -8.42
N PHE A 62 0.66 1.17 -8.26
CA PHE A 62 1.80 0.90 -7.38
C PHE A 62 3.09 1.61 -7.86
N SER A 63 3.33 1.63 -9.19
CA SER A 63 4.49 2.35 -9.76
C SER A 63 4.45 3.86 -9.48
N ASN A 64 3.25 4.46 -9.45
CA ASN A 64 3.08 5.86 -9.09
C ASN A 64 3.38 6.10 -7.60
N ILE A 65 2.98 5.18 -6.71
CA ILE A 65 3.37 5.26 -5.28
C ILE A 65 4.89 5.23 -5.14
N GLU A 66 5.57 4.28 -5.81
CA GLU A 66 7.04 4.20 -5.82
C GLU A 66 7.66 5.53 -6.25
N LYS A 67 7.22 6.06 -7.40
CA LYS A 67 7.72 7.34 -7.93
C LYS A 67 7.51 8.50 -6.97
N ASN A 68 6.35 8.55 -6.30
CA ASN A 68 6.05 9.59 -5.32
C ASN A 68 6.99 9.51 -4.12
N MET A 69 7.24 8.31 -3.58
CA MET A 69 8.19 8.11 -2.47
C MET A 69 9.61 8.53 -2.88
N GLN A 70 10.06 8.12 -4.07
CA GLN A 70 11.38 8.49 -4.60
C GLN A 70 11.50 10.01 -4.80
N THR A 71 10.45 10.66 -5.31
CA THR A 71 10.43 12.13 -5.46
C THR A 71 10.55 12.83 -4.11
N THR A 72 9.79 12.38 -3.10
CA THR A 72 9.89 12.90 -1.73
C THR A 72 11.29 12.70 -1.15
N LYS A 73 11.86 11.50 -1.30
CA LYS A 73 13.23 11.18 -0.86
C LYS A 73 14.27 12.11 -1.48
N VAL A 74 14.22 12.31 -2.80
CA VAL A 74 15.16 13.22 -3.51
C VAL A 74 15.06 14.64 -2.95
N LYS A 75 13.84 15.14 -2.72
CA LYS A 75 13.66 16.49 -2.16
C LYS A 75 14.19 16.59 -0.72
N LEU A 76 13.94 15.60 0.12
CA LEU A 76 14.46 15.56 1.49
C LEU A 76 16.00 15.52 1.51
N ASN A 77 16.63 14.69 0.67
CA ASN A 77 18.09 14.67 0.53
C ASN A 77 18.64 16.02 0.05
N GLY A 78 17.98 16.68 -0.90
CA GLY A 78 18.36 18.02 -1.35
C GLY A 78 18.26 19.08 -0.24
N ILE A 79 17.40 18.89 0.76
CA ILE A 79 17.37 19.74 1.96
C ILE A 79 18.58 19.44 2.86
N LEU A 80 18.88 18.16 3.08
CA LEU A 80 20.04 17.75 3.89
C LEU A 80 21.37 18.21 3.28
N GLU A 81 21.52 18.21 1.96
CA GLU A 81 22.73 18.73 1.30
C GLU A 81 22.92 20.24 1.54
N LYS A 82 21.83 21.00 1.59
CA LYS A 82 21.87 22.47 1.77
C LYS A 82 21.91 22.90 3.24
N HIS A 83 21.38 22.08 4.14
CA HIS A 83 21.12 22.45 5.53
C HIS A 83 21.51 21.36 6.55
N GLY A 84 22.33 20.38 6.16
CA GLY A 84 22.71 19.22 6.97
C GLY A 84 23.59 19.50 8.19
N GLN A 85 23.85 20.78 8.50
CA GLN A 85 24.56 21.20 9.71
C GLN A 85 23.77 20.94 11.01
N TYR A 86 22.47 20.67 10.91
CA TYR A 86 21.61 20.38 12.06
C TYR A 86 21.50 18.86 12.25
N GLU A 87 22.41 18.29 13.05
CA GLU A 87 22.55 16.83 13.20
C GLU A 87 21.24 16.14 13.59
N LYS A 88 20.49 16.69 14.55
CA LYS A 88 19.18 16.13 14.97
C LYS A 88 18.17 16.04 13.83
N VAL A 89 18.07 17.09 13.00
CA VAL A 89 17.16 17.08 11.84
C VAL A 89 17.64 16.06 10.82
N LYS A 90 18.95 16.03 10.56
CA LYS A 90 19.56 15.09 9.63
C LYS A 90 19.25 13.64 10.02
N THR A 91 19.47 13.26 11.28
CA THR A 91 19.17 11.92 11.78
C THR A 91 17.69 11.56 11.56
N VAL A 92 16.75 12.42 11.96
CA VAL A 92 15.32 12.12 11.80
C VAL A 92 14.89 12.03 10.34
N VAL A 93 15.45 12.85 9.45
CA VAL A 93 15.18 12.76 8.01
C VAL A 93 15.74 11.47 7.42
N GLU A 94 16.96 11.07 7.78
CA GLU A 94 17.58 9.82 7.30
C GLU A 94 16.82 8.57 7.79
N GLU A 95 16.39 8.57 9.06
CA GLU A 95 15.53 7.53 9.63
C GLU A 95 14.16 7.49 8.94
N PHE A 96 13.57 8.64 8.63
CA PHE A 96 12.31 8.70 7.91
C PHE A 96 12.43 8.16 6.48
N ILE A 97 13.51 8.51 5.77
CA ILE A 97 13.78 8.02 4.41
C ILE A 97 13.95 6.51 4.42
N SER A 98 14.90 6.00 5.20
CA SER A 98 15.27 4.57 5.21
C SER A 98 14.20 3.69 5.86
N GLY A 99 13.59 4.17 6.95
CA GLY A 99 12.60 3.45 7.72
C GLY A 99 11.22 3.43 7.09
N ILE A 100 10.84 4.45 6.31
CA ILE A 100 9.48 4.60 5.77
C ILE A 100 9.48 4.73 4.25
N LEU A 101 10.09 5.77 3.68
CA LEU A 101 9.95 6.06 2.25
C LEU A 101 10.51 4.95 1.36
N ASP A 102 11.70 4.45 1.70
CA ASP A 102 12.36 3.38 0.94
C ASP A 102 11.55 2.07 1.02
N ARG A 103 11.05 1.71 2.20
CA ARG A 103 10.23 0.51 2.38
C ARG A 103 8.91 0.58 1.62
N ILE A 104 8.26 1.75 1.58
CA ILE A 104 7.04 1.95 0.78
C ILE A 104 7.38 1.88 -0.72
N ALA A 105 8.49 2.49 -1.14
CA ALA A 105 8.91 2.50 -2.55
C ALA A 105 9.22 1.09 -3.06
N GLU A 106 10.04 0.33 -2.34
CA GLU A 106 10.43 -1.04 -2.68
C GLU A 106 9.23 -1.99 -2.64
N GLY A 107 8.38 -1.88 -1.62
CA GLY A 107 7.16 -2.66 -1.53
C GLY A 107 6.22 -2.37 -2.70
N SER A 108 6.08 -1.09 -3.07
CA SER A 108 5.23 -0.69 -4.21
C SER A 108 5.79 -1.19 -5.53
N LYS A 109 7.10 -1.07 -5.76
CA LYS A 109 7.78 -1.62 -6.92
C LYS A 109 7.55 -3.14 -7.06
N THR A 110 7.67 -3.86 -5.95
CA THR A 110 7.46 -5.31 -5.90
C THR A 110 6.00 -5.65 -6.23
N ALA A 111 5.03 -4.97 -5.62
CA ALA A 111 3.61 -5.18 -5.89
C ALA A 111 3.23 -4.86 -7.35
N ALA A 112 3.82 -3.81 -7.93
CA ALA A 112 3.61 -3.43 -9.32
C ALA A 112 3.96 -4.57 -10.30
N GLY A 113 5.03 -5.32 -10.01
CA GLY A 113 5.46 -6.47 -10.82
C GLY A 113 4.41 -7.58 -10.92
N GLY A 114 3.62 -7.79 -9.86
CA GLY A 114 2.57 -8.80 -9.83
C GLY A 114 1.24 -8.38 -10.48
N ALA A 115 0.99 -7.07 -10.62
CA ALA A 115 -0.20 -6.53 -11.25
C ALA A 115 0.04 -6.11 -12.71
N SER A 116 0.58 -7.01 -13.52
CA SER A 116 1.05 -6.72 -14.89
C SER A 116 0.15 -7.25 -16.01
N GLY A 117 -0.97 -7.91 -15.69
CA GLY A 117 -1.89 -8.50 -16.68
C GLY A 117 -2.61 -7.46 -17.56
N SER A 118 -2.90 -7.81 -18.81
CA SER A 118 -3.68 -6.97 -19.74
C SER A 118 -5.19 -7.01 -19.49
N ASP A 119 -5.64 -8.09 -18.87
CA ASP A 119 -7.05 -8.34 -18.60
C ASP A 119 -7.62 -7.36 -17.57
N ALA A 120 -8.95 -7.24 -17.56
CA ALA A 120 -9.69 -6.51 -16.54
C ALA A 120 -9.54 -7.18 -15.16
N ILE A 121 -9.78 -6.44 -14.06
CA ILE A 121 -9.81 -7.03 -12.72
C ILE A 121 -11.05 -7.91 -12.55
N GLY A 122 -12.20 -7.48 -13.07
CA GLY A 122 -13.45 -8.23 -13.16
C GLY A 122 -13.45 -9.16 -14.37
N ASN A 123 -12.45 -10.05 -14.43
CA ASN A 123 -12.30 -11.03 -15.51
C ASN A 123 -13.07 -12.32 -15.19
N THR A 124 -14.38 -12.18 -15.01
CA THR A 124 -15.26 -13.33 -14.81
C THR A 124 -15.55 -13.98 -16.15
N VAL A 125 -15.54 -15.31 -16.22
CA VAL A 125 -15.89 -16.08 -17.42
C VAL A 125 -17.22 -16.79 -17.21
N LYS A 126 -18.08 -16.79 -18.23
CA LYS A 126 -19.38 -17.48 -18.21
C LYS A 126 -19.23 -18.90 -18.69
N ASN A 127 -19.80 -19.85 -17.95
CA ASN A 127 -19.80 -21.28 -18.25
C ASN A 127 -18.43 -21.85 -18.60
N GLN A 128 -17.41 -21.38 -17.89
CA GLN A 128 -16.02 -21.74 -18.12
C GLN A 128 -15.31 -21.85 -16.77
N PHE A 129 -14.19 -22.57 -16.77
CA PHE A 129 -13.36 -22.72 -15.58
C PHE A 129 -12.78 -21.39 -15.14
N ALA A 130 -12.82 -21.12 -13.84
CA ALA A 130 -12.01 -20.07 -13.26
C ALA A 130 -10.52 -20.39 -13.50
N VAL A 131 -9.73 -19.36 -13.81
CA VAL A 131 -8.29 -19.51 -14.05
C VAL A 131 -7.54 -19.02 -12.82
N ALA A 132 -6.66 -19.86 -12.28
CA ALA A 132 -5.80 -19.50 -11.16
C ALA A 132 -4.95 -18.27 -11.52
N ALA A 133 -4.72 -17.40 -10.54
CA ALA A 133 -3.74 -16.36 -10.73
C ALA A 133 -2.33 -16.95 -10.89
N ASP A 134 -1.52 -16.30 -11.71
CA ASP A 134 -0.09 -16.63 -11.82
C ASP A 134 0.57 -16.56 -10.44
N LYS A 135 1.25 -17.65 -10.07
CA LYS A 135 1.82 -17.80 -8.73
C LYS A 135 2.87 -16.72 -8.46
N LEU A 136 3.75 -16.42 -9.41
CA LEU A 136 4.81 -15.41 -9.23
C LEU A 136 4.22 -14.01 -9.05
N SER A 137 3.13 -13.73 -9.75
CA SER A 137 2.36 -12.49 -9.62
C SER A 137 1.75 -12.34 -8.23
N VAL A 138 1.13 -13.40 -7.69
CA VAL A 138 0.59 -13.40 -6.32
C VAL A 138 1.71 -13.23 -5.28
N ILE A 139 2.84 -13.93 -5.45
CA ILE A 139 4.02 -13.77 -4.57
C ILE A 139 4.48 -12.31 -4.52
N SER A 140 4.58 -11.66 -5.68
CA SER A 140 5.02 -10.26 -5.78
C SER A 140 4.04 -9.30 -5.10
N LEU A 141 2.73 -9.50 -5.31
CA LEU A 141 1.70 -8.71 -4.65
C LEU A 141 1.72 -8.89 -3.12
N VAL A 142 1.78 -10.13 -2.63
CA VAL A 142 1.82 -10.42 -1.20
C VAL A 142 3.05 -9.80 -0.56
N LYS A 143 4.25 -10.03 -1.11
CA LYS A 143 5.50 -9.45 -0.58
C LYS A 143 5.48 -7.93 -0.58
N GLY A 144 5.09 -7.32 -1.70
CA GLY A 144 5.05 -5.88 -1.85
C GLY A 144 4.06 -5.22 -0.88
N ILE A 145 2.83 -5.71 -0.83
CA ILE A 145 1.79 -5.20 0.08
C ILE A 145 2.20 -5.43 1.54
N LYS A 146 2.76 -6.59 1.88
CA LYS A 146 3.25 -6.88 3.24
C LYS A 146 4.35 -5.91 3.69
N ALA A 147 5.31 -5.60 2.81
CA ALA A 147 6.36 -4.64 3.10
C ALA A 147 5.81 -3.24 3.42
N ILE A 148 4.83 -2.77 2.64
CA ILE A 148 4.15 -1.49 2.87
C ILE A 148 3.35 -1.55 4.18
N VAL A 149 2.48 -2.55 4.34
CA VAL A 149 1.64 -2.73 5.53
C VAL A 149 2.46 -2.74 6.82
N GLY A 150 3.65 -3.34 6.79
CA GLY A 150 4.57 -3.40 7.93
C GLY A 150 5.12 -2.05 8.39
N VAL A 151 4.96 -0.97 7.61
CA VAL A 151 5.35 0.38 8.02
C VAL A 151 4.19 1.37 8.09
N VAL A 152 3.06 1.09 7.44
CA VAL A 152 1.92 2.02 7.37
C VAL A 152 0.74 1.65 8.26
N LEU A 153 0.59 0.39 8.68
CA LEU A 153 -0.50 -0.03 9.59
C LEU A 153 0.05 -0.48 10.94
N LYS A 154 -0.57 -0.02 12.02
CA LYS A 154 -0.26 -0.47 13.38
C LYS A 154 -0.78 -1.90 13.60
N GLU A 155 -0.30 -2.59 14.63
CA GLU A 155 -0.78 -3.95 14.94
C GLU A 155 -2.27 -3.96 15.35
N SER A 156 -2.73 -2.90 16.00
CA SER A 156 -4.13 -2.71 16.41
C SER A 156 -5.07 -2.31 15.27
N GLU A 157 -4.55 -2.01 14.07
CA GLU A 157 -5.33 -1.57 12.91
C GLU A 157 -5.68 -2.77 12.02
N GLY A 158 -6.96 -3.14 12.02
CA GLY A 158 -7.48 -4.28 11.28
C GLY A 158 -7.18 -5.63 11.93
N ASN A 159 -7.92 -6.65 11.51
CA ASN A 159 -7.84 -8.01 11.99
C ASN A 159 -7.83 -8.98 10.80
N ALA A 160 -6.68 -9.63 10.57
CA ALA A 160 -6.49 -10.59 9.49
C ALA A 160 -7.46 -11.79 9.56
N ASP A 161 -7.94 -12.11 10.75
CA ASP A 161 -8.84 -13.25 11.02
C ASP A 161 -10.30 -12.79 11.20
N PHE A 162 -10.62 -11.53 10.84
CA PHE A 162 -11.97 -10.99 11.01
C PHE A 162 -13.01 -11.84 10.27
N THR A 163 -14.12 -12.11 10.97
CA THR A 163 -15.20 -12.96 10.49
C THR A 163 -16.50 -12.58 11.20
N LYS A 164 -17.59 -12.41 10.45
CA LYS A 164 -18.92 -12.06 10.98
C LYS A 164 -20.04 -13.02 10.58
N ILE A 165 -20.08 -13.44 9.32
CA ILE A 165 -20.91 -14.54 8.77
C ILE A 165 -20.40 -15.89 9.37
N GLN A 166 -21.03 -17.05 9.22
CA GLN A 166 -20.38 -18.33 9.64
C GLN A 166 -20.55 -19.45 8.60
N ASP A 167 -21.78 -19.85 8.26
CA ASP A 167 -21.97 -21.09 7.50
C ASP A 167 -22.01 -20.95 5.97
N GLU A 168 -22.45 -19.81 5.44
CA GLU A 168 -22.72 -19.66 3.99
C GLU A 168 -21.47 -19.38 3.15
N ARG A 169 -20.34 -19.04 3.77
CA ARG A 169 -19.13 -18.60 3.03
C ARG A 169 -18.45 -19.70 2.24
N LYS A 170 -18.61 -20.94 2.66
CA LYS A 170 -17.97 -22.07 1.96
C LYS A 170 -18.35 -22.06 0.49
N ASP A 171 -19.60 -21.69 0.17
CA ASP A 171 -20.12 -21.66 -1.20
C ASP A 171 -19.50 -20.54 -2.07
N ILE A 172 -18.84 -19.54 -1.47
CA ILE A 172 -18.05 -18.54 -2.21
C ILE A 172 -16.94 -19.24 -3.02
N GLY A 173 -16.54 -20.45 -2.64
CA GLY A 173 -15.65 -21.30 -3.42
C GLY A 173 -16.06 -21.50 -4.88
N LYS A 174 -17.36 -21.42 -5.21
CA LYS A 174 -17.86 -21.51 -6.59
C LYS A 174 -17.33 -20.40 -7.51
N LEU A 175 -16.94 -19.23 -6.98
CA LEU A 175 -16.31 -18.17 -7.78
C LEU A 175 -14.95 -18.62 -8.35
N PHE A 176 -14.34 -19.64 -7.73
CA PHE A 176 -13.06 -20.25 -8.11
C PHE A 176 -13.26 -21.64 -8.76
N GLY A 177 -14.51 -22.02 -9.00
CA GLY A 177 -14.94 -23.34 -9.45
C GLY A 177 -14.90 -23.54 -10.97
N ASN A 178 -15.61 -24.57 -11.42
CA ASN A 178 -15.66 -25.01 -12.82
C ASN A 178 -16.85 -24.38 -13.57
N GLN A 179 -17.19 -24.99 -14.71
CA GLN A 179 -18.34 -24.66 -15.57
C GLN A 179 -19.66 -25.31 -15.11
N ASP A 180 -20.78 -24.92 -15.71
CA ASP A 180 -22.11 -25.52 -15.51
C ASP A 180 -22.60 -25.43 -14.05
N GLY A 181 -22.95 -26.57 -13.44
CA GLY A 181 -23.62 -26.65 -12.13
C GLY A 181 -22.76 -26.27 -10.93
N ASP A 182 -21.43 -26.18 -11.07
CA ASP A 182 -20.55 -25.70 -10.00
C ASP A 182 -19.99 -24.29 -10.21
N SER A 183 -20.39 -23.60 -11.28
CA SER A 183 -20.14 -22.17 -11.42
C SER A 183 -21.00 -21.35 -10.44
N ALA A 184 -20.50 -20.18 -10.04
CA ALA A 184 -21.21 -19.31 -9.12
C ALA A 184 -22.47 -18.68 -9.75
N GLU A 185 -23.55 -18.65 -8.97
CA GLU A 185 -24.78 -17.93 -9.29
C GLU A 185 -24.84 -16.58 -8.55
N GLU A 186 -25.93 -15.83 -8.74
CA GLU A 186 -26.18 -14.58 -8.03
C GLU A 186 -26.13 -14.76 -6.50
N SER A 187 -26.58 -15.92 -5.97
CA SER A 187 -26.52 -16.24 -4.54
C SER A 187 -25.09 -16.28 -4.01
N GLU A 188 -24.15 -16.89 -4.75
CA GLU A 188 -22.75 -16.96 -4.33
C GLU A 188 -22.04 -15.62 -4.50
N ALA A 189 -22.40 -14.85 -5.53
CA ALA A 189 -21.95 -13.47 -5.66
C ALA A 189 -22.44 -12.62 -4.46
N ALA A 190 -23.69 -12.79 -4.02
CA ALA A 190 -24.25 -12.08 -2.87
C ALA A 190 -23.54 -12.46 -1.57
N LYS A 191 -23.22 -13.75 -1.36
CA LYS A 191 -22.41 -14.22 -0.22
C LYS A 191 -21.02 -13.59 -0.23
N ALA A 192 -20.36 -13.56 -1.39
CA ALA A 192 -19.06 -12.91 -1.55
C ALA A 192 -19.15 -11.39 -1.28
N SER A 193 -20.23 -10.75 -1.74
CA SER A 193 -20.53 -9.34 -1.47
C SER A 193 -20.70 -9.08 0.03
N ALA A 194 -21.42 -9.95 0.74
CA ALA A 194 -21.61 -9.84 2.18
C ALA A 194 -20.28 -9.99 2.93
N SER A 195 -19.43 -10.95 2.55
CA SER A 195 -18.08 -11.10 3.12
C SER A 195 -17.20 -9.88 2.89
N VAL A 196 -17.12 -9.41 1.63
CA VAL A 196 -16.35 -8.20 1.29
C VAL A 196 -16.93 -6.97 1.98
N GLY A 197 -18.26 -6.87 2.10
CA GLY A 197 -18.97 -5.79 2.76
C GLY A 197 -18.72 -5.72 4.27
N ALA A 198 -18.60 -6.87 4.92
CA ALA A 198 -18.43 -6.98 6.37
C ALA A 198 -17.03 -6.56 6.88
N VAL A 199 -16.01 -6.62 6.02
CA VAL A 199 -14.61 -6.31 6.40
C VAL A 199 -14.23 -4.87 6.06
N SER A 200 -13.33 -4.30 6.84
CA SER A 200 -12.62 -3.07 6.48
C SER A 200 -11.49 -3.37 5.49
N GLY A 201 -11.00 -2.36 4.77
CA GLY A 201 -9.81 -2.53 3.94
C GLY A 201 -8.55 -2.86 4.75
N ALA A 202 -8.48 -2.45 6.02
CA ALA A 202 -7.37 -2.79 6.91
C ALA A 202 -7.37 -4.29 7.27
N ASP A 203 -8.54 -4.88 7.49
CA ASP A 203 -8.66 -6.34 7.71
C ASP A 203 -8.16 -7.11 6.49
N ILE A 204 -8.54 -6.66 5.28
CA ILE A 204 -8.10 -7.26 4.02
C ILE A 204 -6.58 -7.13 3.86
N LEU A 205 -6.01 -5.94 4.10
CA LEU A 205 -4.57 -5.70 4.02
C LEU A 205 -3.79 -6.55 5.02
N LYS A 206 -4.29 -6.71 6.25
CA LYS A 206 -3.69 -7.59 7.27
C LYS A 206 -3.77 -9.06 6.85
N ALA A 207 -4.89 -9.50 6.26
CA ALA A 207 -5.01 -10.86 5.74
C ALA A 207 -4.03 -11.13 4.58
N ILE A 208 -3.83 -10.17 3.67
CA ILE A 208 -2.79 -10.25 2.63
C ILE A 208 -1.39 -10.33 3.28
N ALA A 209 -1.08 -9.45 4.22
CA ALA A 209 0.23 -9.39 4.88
C ALA A 209 0.56 -10.65 5.72
N LYS A 210 -0.47 -11.31 6.28
CA LYS A 210 -0.35 -12.56 7.03
C LYS A 210 -0.24 -13.80 6.13
N SER A 211 -0.62 -13.69 4.85
CA SER A 211 -0.58 -14.82 3.92
C SER A 211 0.85 -15.26 3.62
N LYS A 212 1.00 -16.52 3.22
CA LYS A 212 2.30 -17.06 2.78
C LYS A 212 2.84 -16.27 1.59
N GLU A 213 4.12 -15.92 1.67
CA GLU A 213 4.85 -15.30 0.57
C GLU A 213 5.17 -16.28 -0.57
N ASN A 214 4.97 -17.57 -0.36
CA ASN A 214 5.07 -18.61 -1.39
C ASN A 214 3.90 -19.57 -1.20
N PRO A 215 2.74 -19.29 -1.83
CA PRO A 215 1.53 -20.10 -1.63
C PRO A 215 1.67 -21.48 -2.26
N ASP A 216 1.07 -22.47 -1.59
CA ASP A 216 0.98 -23.83 -2.11
C ASP A 216 -0.14 -23.92 -3.16
N VAL A 217 0.11 -24.62 -4.27
CA VAL A 217 -0.89 -24.85 -5.31
C VAL A 217 -1.36 -26.30 -5.21
N ASN A 218 -2.59 -26.51 -4.74
CA ASN A 218 -3.16 -27.85 -4.64
C ASN A 218 -3.92 -28.22 -5.91
N ALA A 219 -3.25 -28.88 -6.87
CA ALA A 219 -3.87 -29.28 -8.14
C ALA A 219 -4.99 -30.32 -7.98
N THR A 220 -4.98 -31.10 -6.89
CA THR A 220 -5.95 -32.19 -6.66
C THR A 220 -7.24 -31.71 -6.01
N ASN A 221 -7.16 -30.71 -5.12
CA ASN A 221 -8.30 -30.25 -4.33
C ASN A 221 -8.64 -28.77 -4.55
N GLY A 222 -7.83 -28.03 -5.29
CA GLY A 222 -8.09 -26.63 -5.60
C GLY A 222 -8.37 -25.80 -4.35
N ILE A 223 -9.46 -25.03 -4.40
CA ILE A 223 -9.91 -24.11 -3.35
C ILE A 223 -10.21 -24.79 -2.00
N VAL A 224 -10.57 -26.08 -2.00
CA VAL A 224 -10.90 -26.85 -0.79
C VAL A 224 -9.72 -26.95 0.17
N LYS A 225 -8.48 -26.89 -0.34
CA LYS A 225 -7.25 -26.99 0.45
C LYS A 225 -6.51 -25.66 0.63
N ALA A 226 -7.05 -24.56 0.13
CA ALA A 226 -6.48 -23.25 0.37
C ALA A 226 -6.64 -22.85 1.83
N LYS A 227 -5.57 -22.34 2.46
CA LYS A 227 -5.52 -22.01 3.89
C LYS A 227 -5.44 -20.51 4.16
N ASP A 228 -4.98 -19.72 3.19
CA ASP A 228 -4.84 -18.27 3.30
C ASP A 228 -5.24 -17.56 1.99
N ALA A 229 -5.13 -16.23 1.97
CA ALA A 229 -5.57 -15.42 0.84
C ALA A 229 -4.72 -15.66 -0.42
N ALA A 230 -3.42 -15.89 -0.24
CA ALA A 230 -2.51 -16.17 -1.35
C ALA A 230 -2.84 -17.52 -2.00
N GLU A 231 -3.11 -18.55 -1.19
CA GLU A 231 -3.53 -19.87 -1.64
C GLU A 231 -4.92 -19.84 -2.31
N ILE A 232 -5.86 -19.04 -1.81
CA ILE A 232 -7.15 -18.80 -2.49
C ILE A 232 -6.92 -18.22 -3.89
N ALA A 233 -6.01 -17.25 -4.00
CA ALA A 233 -5.76 -16.57 -5.27
C ALA A 233 -5.20 -17.51 -6.35
N VAL A 234 -4.27 -18.39 -5.96
CA VAL A 234 -3.62 -19.38 -6.85
C VAL A 234 -4.37 -20.71 -6.96
N ALA A 235 -5.52 -20.86 -6.30
CA ALA A 235 -6.28 -22.11 -6.34
C ALA A 235 -6.79 -22.43 -7.76
N PRO A 236 -6.41 -23.58 -8.36
CA PRO A 236 -6.97 -23.98 -9.64
C PRO A 236 -8.42 -24.43 -9.47
N ALA A 237 -9.21 -24.26 -10.53
CA ALA A 237 -10.53 -24.88 -10.61
C ALA A 237 -10.37 -26.40 -10.73
N VAL A 238 -11.08 -27.15 -9.88
CA VAL A 238 -11.10 -28.62 -9.88
C VAL A 238 -12.54 -29.08 -9.77
N ASN A 239 -12.92 -30.09 -10.56
CA ASN A 239 -14.27 -30.64 -10.57
C ASN A 239 -14.71 -31.08 -9.16
N ASP A 240 -15.96 -30.77 -8.80
CA ASP A 240 -16.55 -31.07 -7.50
C ASP A 240 -15.85 -30.43 -6.29
N LYS A 241 -14.88 -29.52 -6.50
CA LYS A 241 -14.17 -28.78 -5.44
C LYS A 241 -14.61 -27.33 -5.41
N LYS A 242 -15.83 -27.11 -4.92
CA LYS A 242 -16.54 -25.83 -5.01
C LYS A 242 -16.73 -25.10 -3.67
N GLU A 243 -16.14 -25.63 -2.60
CA GLU A 243 -16.26 -25.08 -1.26
C GLU A 243 -14.92 -24.63 -0.70
N ILE A 244 -14.92 -23.51 0.04
CA ILE A 244 -13.81 -23.14 0.91
C ILE A 244 -13.97 -23.94 2.21
N SER A 245 -13.14 -24.97 2.41
CA SER A 245 -13.33 -25.94 3.50
C SER A 245 -12.40 -25.77 4.69
N GLU A 246 -11.22 -25.17 4.51
CA GLU A 246 -10.27 -24.93 5.61
C GLU A 246 -10.73 -23.75 6.49
N GLU A 247 -10.75 -23.94 7.81
CA GLU A 247 -11.24 -22.94 8.78
C GLU A 247 -10.49 -21.61 8.72
N SER A 248 -9.19 -21.65 8.42
CA SER A 248 -8.36 -20.45 8.27
C SER A 248 -8.74 -19.64 7.02
N ALA A 249 -9.22 -20.31 5.96
CA ALA A 249 -9.67 -19.67 4.73
C ALA A 249 -11.13 -19.19 4.79
N LYS A 250 -11.94 -19.68 5.73
CA LYS A 250 -13.36 -19.28 5.92
C LYS A 250 -13.55 -17.94 6.64
N LYS A 251 -12.50 -17.15 6.83
CA LYS A 251 -12.59 -15.80 7.43
C LYS A 251 -12.97 -14.77 6.37
N ASP A 252 -13.85 -13.83 6.67
CA ASP A 252 -14.28 -12.81 5.69
C ASP A 252 -13.09 -12.03 5.14
N ALA A 253 -12.15 -11.67 6.02
CA ALA A 253 -10.95 -10.93 5.64
C ALA A 253 -10.07 -11.73 4.67
N VAL A 254 -9.91 -13.04 4.92
CA VAL A 254 -9.10 -13.95 4.10
C VAL A 254 -9.76 -14.19 2.73
N ILE A 255 -11.08 -14.37 2.69
CA ILE A 255 -11.82 -14.51 1.43
C ILE A 255 -11.74 -13.23 0.60
N ALA A 256 -12.02 -12.08 1.21
CA ALA A 256 -11.95 -10.79 0.52
C ALA A 256 -10.52 -10.49 0.01
N ALA A 257 -9.50 -10.84 0.79
CA ALA A 257 -8.10 -10.75 0.38
C ALA A 257 -7.77 -11.67 -0.78
N GLY A 258 -8.26 -12.92 -0.77
CA GLY A 258 -8.04 -13.88 -1.85
C GLY A 258 -8.70 -13.45 -3.15
N ILE A 259 -9.93 -12.91 -3.07
CA ILE A 259 -10.63 -12.30 -4.21
C ILE A 259 -9.80 -11.12 -4.75
N ALA A 260 -9.37 -10.19 -3.89
CA ALA A 260 -8.59 -9.04 -4.33
C ALA A 260 -7.25 -9.44 -4.97
N LEU A 261 -6.52 -10.40 -4.37
CA LEU A 261 -5.25 -10.90 -4.90
C LEU A 261 -5.44 -11.55 -6.27
N ARG A 262 -6.44 -12.42 -6.44
CA ARG A 262 -6.73 -13.06 -7.74
C ARG A 262 -7.12 -12.02 -8.80
N ALA A 263 -7.90 -11.02 -8.41
CA ALA A 263 -8.33 -9.95 -9.29
C ALA A 263 -7.16 -9.08 -9.77
N MET A 264 -6.20 -8.75 -8.90
CA MET A 264 -5.05 -7.92 -9.25
C MET A 264 -3.94 -8.69 -9.97
N ALA A 265 -3.70 -9.95 -9.58
CA ALA A 265 -2.63 -10.77 -10.11
C ALA A 265 -2.87 -11.16 -11.57
N LYS A 266 -1.80 -11.33 -12.34
CA LYS A 266 -1.84 -11.82 -13.72
C LYS A 266 -2.63 -13.14 -13.82
N ASP A 267 -3.32 -13.34 -14.95
CA ASP A 267 -4.08 -14.54 -15.34
C ASP A 267 -5.30 -14.91 -14.46
N GLY A 268 -5.44 -14.34 -13.27
CA GLY A 268 -6.56 -14.65 -12.37
C GLY A 268 -7.92 -14.30 -12.96
N LYS A 269 -8.81 -15.30 -13.02
CA LYS A 269 -10.20 -15.21 -13.49
C LYS A 269 -11.16 -15.88 -12.51
N PHE A 270 -12.41 -15.45 -12.55
CA PHE A 270 -13.51 -16.01 -11.76
C PHE A 270 -14.52 -16.72 -12.66
N ALA A 271 -15.31 -17.64 -12.12
CA ALA A 271 -16.34 -18.35 -12.87
C ALA A 271 -17.75 -17.85 -12.49
N ALA A 272 -18.58 -17.62 -13.49
CA ALA A 272 -20.02 -17.41 -13.37
C ALA A 272 -20.77 -18.49 -14.15
N LYS A 273 -21.97 -18.82 -13.68
CA LYS A 273 -22.94 -19.56 -14.49
C LYS A 273 -23.23 -18.78 -15.78
N ASN A 274 -23.82 -19.42 -16.78
CA ASN A 274 -24.22 -18.78 -18.04
C ASN A 274 -25.40 -17.80 -17.87
N ASP A 275 -25.20 -16.76 -17.06
CA ASP A 275 -26.17 -15.74 -16.70
C ASP A 275 -25.47 -14.38 -16.53
N ASP A 276 -26.12 -13.33 -17.03
CA ASP A 276 -25.62 -11.97 -16.98
C ASP A 276 -25.61 -11.43 -15.55
N LYS A 277 -26.62 -11.76 -14.73
CA LYS A 277 -26.71 -11.23 -13.37
C LYS A 277 -25.57 -11.75 -12.51
N ALA A 278 -25.32 -13.06 -12.53
CA ALA A 278 -24.17 -13.66 -11.84
C ALA A 278 -22.84 -13.02 -12.30
N TYR A 279 -22.64 -12.87 -13.61
CA TYR A 279 -21.44 -12.24 -14.17
C TYR A 279 -21.22 -10.81 -13.65
N TYR A 280 -22.24 -9.95 -13.71
CA TYR A 280 -22.11 -8.56 -13.26
C TYR A 280 -21.98 -8.46 -11.74
N ALA A 281 -22.68 -9.32 -10.98
CA ALA A 281 -22.59 -9.35 -9.53
C ALA A 281 -21.18 -9.73 -9.05
N ILE A 282 -20.59 -10.79 -9.61
CA ILE A 282 -19.21 -11.22 -9.25
C ILE A 282 -18.21 -10.11 -9.58
N ASN A 283 -18.33 -9.50 -10.77
CA ASN A 283 -17.46 -8.39 -11.17
C ASN A 283 -17.59 -7.17 -10.25
N GLY A 284 -18.80 -6.88 -9.75
CA GLY A 284 -19.04 -5.84 -8.75
C GLY A 284 -18.34 -6.14 -7.43
N VAL A 285 -18.44 -7.38 -6.93
CA VAL A 285 -17.76 -7.81 -5.68
C VAL A 285 -16.24 -7.73 -5.83
N VAL A 286 -15.72 -8.21 -6.95
CA VAL A 286 -14.29 -8.17 -7.28
C VAL A 286 -13.77 -6.72 -7.29
N ALA A 287 -14.46 -5.82 -7.99
CA ALA A 287 -14.10 -4.40 -8.01
C ALA A 287 -14.16 -3.78 -6.60
N SER A 288 -15.16 -4.14 -5.80
CA SER A 288 -15.30 -3.67 -4.41
C SER A 288 -14.12 -4.11 -3.54
N ALA A 289 -13.72 -5.39 -3.62
CA ALA A 289 -12.59 -5.92 -2.86
C ALA A 289 -11.27 -5.19 -3.23
N VAL A 290 -11.00 -5.01 -4.52
CA VAL A 290 -9.81 -4.27 -4.98
C VAL A 290 -9.84 -2.80 -4.54
N ASN A 291 -11.00 -2.13 -4.66
CA ASN A 291 -11.15 -0.75 -4.19
C ASN A 291 -10.84 -0.60 -2.70
N LYS A 292 -11.35 -1.50 -1.85
CA LYS A 292 -11.08 -1.48 -0.41
C LYS A 292 -9.59 -1.61 -0.12
N VAL A 293 -8.90 -2.54 -0.78
CA VAL A 293 -7.44 -2.73 -0.63
C VAL A 293 -6.68 -1.45 -1.00
N LEU A 294 -6.87 -0.94 -2.21
CA LEU A 294 -6.06 0.17 -2.72
C LEU A 294 -6.38 1.50 -2.03
N SER A 295 -7.66 1.74 -1.75
CA SER A 295 -8.09 2.98 -1.06
C SER A 295 -7.61 3.02 0.38
N THR A 296 -7.66 1.90 1.11
CA THR A 296 -7.08 1.87 2.46
C THR A 296 -5.56 1.95 2.42
N LEU A 297 -4.89 1.31 1.45
CA LEU A 297 -3.44 1.36 1.34
C LEU A 297 -2.93 2.78 1.09
N VAL A 298 -3.53 3.54 0.16
CA VAL A 298 -3.12 4.94 -0.08
C VAL A 298 -3.36 5.83 1.12
N ILE A 299 -4.48 5.65 1.83
CA ILE A 299 -4.79 6.41 3.04
C ILE A 299 -3.75 6.11 4.13
N ALA A 300 -3.41 4.84 4.33
CA ALA A 300 -2.40 4.44 5.31
C ALA A 300 -1.01 5.02 4.96
N ILE A 301 -0.60 4.94 3.69
CA ILE A 301 0.65 5.55 3.21
C ILE A 301 0.64 7.06 3.46
N ARG A 302 -0.45 7.75 3.10
CA ARG A 302 -0.59 9.20 3.30
C ARG A 302 -0.44 9.56 4.76
N ASN A 303 -1.16 8.87 5.64
CA ASN A 303 -1.12 9.12 7.08
C ASN A 303 0.29 8.89 7.63
N ARG A 304 0.96 7.80 7.23
CA ARG A 304 2.29 7.49 7.75
C ARG A 304 3.36 8.49 7.28
N VAL A 305 3.31 8.93 6.03
CA VAL A 305 4.23 9.94 5.51
C VAL A 305 3.95 11.31 6.15
N ASP A 306 2.68 11.67 6.34
CA ASP A 306 2.27 12.89 7.05
C ASP A 306 2.79 12.91 8.50
N GLU A 307 2.67 11.79 9.23
CA GLU A 307 3.24 11.63 10.57
C GLU A 307 4.76 11.86 10.59
N GLY A 308 5.50 11.26 9.64
CA GLY A 308 6.96 11.42 9.59
C GLY A 308 7.39 12.85 9.24
N LEU A 309 6.68 13.51 8.32
CA LEU A 309 6.94 14.93 8.01
C LEU A 309 6.60 15.85 9.19
N LYS A 310 5.57 15.53 9.98
CA LYS A 310 5.25 16.26 11.22
C LYS A 310 6.34 16.10 12.28
N GLU A 311 6.93 14.91 12.42
CA GLU A 311 8.03 14.69 13.36
C GLU A 311 9.27 15.51 12.96
N ILE A 312 9.61 15.55 11.67
CA ILE A 312 10.70 16.42 11.16
C ILE A 312 10.42 17.89 11.51
N ASN A 313 9.19 18.36 11.31
CA ASN A 313 8.81 19.74 11.61
C ASN A 313 8.86 20.05 13.12
N LYS A 314 8.52 19.07 13.97
CA LYS A 314 8.64 19.20 15.43
C LYS A 314 10.11 19.35 15.84
N VAL A 315 10.99 18.49 15.34
CA VAL A 315 12.44 18.56 15.62
C VAL A 315 13.03 19.88 15.13
N LEU A 316 12.59 20.38 13.98
CA LEU A 316 12.98 21.70 13.48
C LEU A 316 12.62 22.82 14.47
N GLY A 317 11.44 22.75 15.10
CA GLY A 317 10.99 23.72 16.10
C GLY A 317 11.77 23.67 17.42
N GLU A 318 12.50 22.59 17.68
CA GLU A 318 13.30 22.39 18.90
C GLU A 318 14.73 22.93 18.77
N ILE A 319 15.17 23.32 17.56
CA ILE A 319 16.54 23.79 17.31
C ILE A 319 16.79 25.12 18.03
N LYS A 320 17.90 25.18 18.79
CA LYS A 320 18.32 26.38 19.54
C LYS A 320 19.67 26.89 19.04
N GLN A 321 19.95 28.17 19.29
CA GLN A 321 21.18 28.85 18.86
C GLN A 321 22.48 28.15 19.34
N GLY A 322 22.42 27.47 20.51
CA GLY A 322 23.54 26.72 21.09
C GLY A 322 23.98 25.49 20.30
N GLU A 323 23.11 24.92 19.45
CA GLU A 323 23.46 23.76 18.60
C GLU A 323 24.33 24.17 17.40
N ILE A 324 24.45 25.46 17.10
CA ILE A 324 25.37 26.00 16.06
C ILE A 324 26.78 26.20 16.62
N SER A 325 26.91 26.54 17.91
CA SER A 325 28.20 26.84 18.53
C SER A 325 29.10 25.60 18.65
N GLU A 326 28.51 24.42 18.85
CA GLU A 326 29.28 23.16 18.92
C GLU A 326 29.75 22.66 17.54
N ALA A 327 29.01 22.97 16.46
CA ALA A 327 29.39 22.59 15.09
C ALA A 327 30.51 23.47 14.48
N LYS A 328 30.86 24.60 15.13
CA LYS A 328 31.97 25.48 14.71
C LYS A 328 33.24 25.32 15.55
N SER A 329 33.20 24.54 16.62
CA SER A 329 34.32 24.34 17.54
C SER A 329 35.07 23.01 17.36
N ASN A 330 34.67 22.16 16.40
CA ASN A 330 35.33 20.90 16.06
C ASN A 330 35.86 20.93 14.62
#